data_AF-A0A2N0QH14-F1
#
_entry.id   AF-A0A2N0QH14-F1
#
_cell.length_a   1.000
_cell.length_b   1.000
_cell.length_c   1.000
_cell.angle_alpha   90.00
_cell.angle_beta   90.00
_cell.angle_gamma   90.00
#
_symmetry.space_group_name_H-M   'P 1'
#
loop_
_entity.id
_entity.type
_entity.pdbx_description
1 polymer ?
#
loop_
_entity_poly.entity_id
_entity_poly.type
_entity_poly.pdbx_seq_one_letter_code
_entity_poly.pdbx_strand_id
1 'polypeptide(L)'
;SYWACSSSSRPHDGVGILLRNPLHKHVQTIDPWKGRLLKLDLFFHQTKISIIFIYYPPFGSIHQSICNDLIAKLLSWLDYARANNYFVIILGDFNIDEVAHSNYSSNHFKLLRLLSSRYFTDHQAHSSTDGPDPTFYHDNGSSRLDYIWSSPGFPAP
;
A
#
# COMPACT_ATOMS: atom_id res chain seq x y z
N SER A 1 -6.47 4.20 -17.40
CA SER A 1 -5.71 3.25 -16.56
C SER A 1 -4.28 3.72 -16.47
N TYR A 2 -3.59 3.37 -15.39
CA TYR A 2 -2.19 3.70 -15.14
C TYR A 2 -1.46 2.45 -14.68
N TRP A 3 -0.22 2.27 -15.09
CA TRP A 3 0.53 1.03 -14.89
C TRP A 3 1.97 1.31 -14.50
N ALA A 4 2.50 0.48 -13.61
CA ALA A 4 3.92 0.39 -13.31
C ALA A 4 4.37 -1.04 -13.60
N CYS A 5 5.24 -1.21 -14.59
CA CYS A 5 5.80 -2.51 -14.97
C CYS A 5 7.29 -2.57 -14.60
N SER A 6 7.79 -3.77 -14.31
CA SER A 6 9.22 -4.04 -14.21
C SER A 6 9.82 -4.17 -15.61
N SER A 7 11.02 -3.66 -15.83
CA SER A 7 11.78 -3.91 -17.06
C SER A 7 12.41 -5.31 -17.11
N SER A 8 12.33 -6.06 -16.00
CA SER A 8 12.80 -7.44 -15.93
C SER A 8 11.78 -8.39 -16.54
N SER A 9 12.26 -9.48 -17.16
CA SER A 9 11.43 -10.57 -17.67
C SER A 9 10.77 -11.44 -16.58
N ARG A 10 10.85 -11.03 -15.31
CA ARG A 10 10.28 -11.78 -14.20
C ARG A 10 8.75 -11.62 -14.25
N PRO A 11 7.98 -12.72 -14.32
CA PRO A 11 6.53 -12.67 -14.53
C PRO A 11 5.72 -12.24 -13.28
N HIS A 12 6.40 -11.83 -12.21
CA HIS A 12 5.80 -11.62 -10.89
C HIS A 12 5.86 -10.16 -10.43
N ASP A 13 5.99 -9.20 -11.35
CA ASP A 13 5.94 -7.77 -11.06
C ASP A 13 4.87 -7.11 -11.94
N GLY A 14 4.34 -5.97 -11.51
CA GLY A 14 3.34 -5.19 -12.24
C GLY A 14 2.20 -4.75 -11.35
N VAL A 15 1.92 -3.45 -11.30
CA VAL A 15 0.76 -2.90 -10.58
C VAL A 15 0.04 -1.90 -11.46
N GLY A 16 -1.28 -1.77 -11.26
CA GLY A 16 -2.11 -0.88 -12.06
C GLY A 16 -3.23 -0.24 -11.25
N ILE A 17 -3.58 0.99 -11.62
CA ILE A 17 -4.75 1.69 -11.09
C ILE A 17 -5.70 2.01 -12.24
N LEU A 18 -6.94 1.54 -12.11
CA LEU A 18 -8.03 1.95 -12.97
C LEU A 18 -8.84 3.05 -12.27
N LEU A 19 -8.98 4.18 -12.95
CA LEU A 19 -9.64 5.37 -12.42
C LEU A 19 -10.82 5.73 -13.34
N ARG A 20 -11.98 6.04 -12.75
CA ARG A 20 -13.15 6.50 -13.54
C ARG A 20 -12.84 7.83 -14.23
N ASN A 21 -13.38 8.02 -15.43
CA ASN A 21 -13.11 9.19 -16.28
C ASN A 21 -13.27 10.55 -15.58
N PRO A 22 -14.27 10.81 -14.72
CA PRO A 22 -14.40 12.11 -14.04
C PRO A 22 -13.23 12.45 -13.12
N LEU A 23 -12.53 11.44 -12.59
CA LEU A 23 -11.38 11.62 -11.70
C LEU A 23 -10.07 11.82 -12.49
N HIS A 24 -10.02 11.40 -13.76
CA HIS A 24 -8.83 11.50 -14.60
C HIS A 24 -8.30 12.94 -14.72
N LYS A 25 -9.19 13.92 -14.87
CA LYS A 25 -8.84 15.35 -14.98
C LYS A 25 -8.15 15.92 -13.73
N HIS A 26 -8.23 15.21 -12.60
CA HIS A 26 -7.61 15.62 -11.34
C HIS A 26 -6.20 15.05 -11.18
N VAL A 27 -5.82 14.04 -11.95
CA VAL A 27 -4.49 13.41 -11.87
C VAL A 27 -3.41 14.38 -12.35
N GLN A 28 -2.45 14.67 -11.49
CA GLN A 28 -1.34 15.59 -11.77
C GLN A 28 -0.03 14.84 -12.03
N THR A 29 0.25 13.82 -11.23
CA THR A 29 1.48 13.05 -11.32
C THR A 29 1.17 11.56 -11.24
N ILE A 30 2.01 10.78 -11.93
CA ILE A 30 1.97 9.32 -11.96
C ILE A 30 3.40 8.87 -11.76
N ASP A 31 3.69 8.31 -10.59
CA ASP A 31 5.04 7.91 -10.20
C ASP A 31 5.10 6.37 -10.06
N PRO A 32 5.51 5.65 -11.11
CA PRO A 32 5.78 4.22 -11.02
C PRO A 32 7.12 3.97 -10.33
N TRP A 33 7.25 2.85 -9.61
CA TRP A 33 8.53 2.42 -9.07
C TRP A 33 8.67 0.89 -9.07
N LYS A 34 9.66 0.42 -9.84
CA LYS A 34 10.11 -0.98 -9.97
C LYS A 34 8.98 -2.03 -10.12
N GLY A 35 7.85 -1.67 -10.73
CA GLY A 35 6.69 -2.56 -10.90
C GLY A 35 6.01 -3.01 -9.59
N ARG A 36 6.29 -2.34 -8.45
CA ARG A 36 5.81 -2.72 -7.11
C ARG A 36 5.09 -1.60 -6.38
N LEU A 37 5.32 -0.36 -6.82
CA LEU A 37 4.68 0.82 -6.30
C LEU A 37 4.18 1.66 -7.46
N LEU A 38 2.98 2.22 -7.31
CA LEU A 38 2.41 3.18 -8.25
C LEU A 38 1.67 4.25 -7.46
N LYS A 39 2.18 5.48 -7.48
CA LYS A 39 1.53 6.64 -6.86
C LYS A 39 0.86 7.51 -7.92
N LEU A 40 -0.38 7.91 -7.65
CA LEU A 40 -1.10 8.93 -8.40
C LEU A 40 -1.40 10.08 -7.45
N ASP A 41 -1.00 11.30 -7.79
CA ASP A 41 -1.45 12.49 -7.07
C ASP A 41 -2.66 13.11 -7.79
N LEU A 42 -3.75 13.32 -7.05
CA LEU A 42 -4.98 13.92 -7.52
C LEU A 42 -5.20 15.25 -6.81
N PHE A 43 -5.41 16.32 -7.58
CA PHE A 43 -5.69 17.65 -7.06
C PHE A 43 -7.16 18.01 -7.30
N PHE A 44 -7.88 18.15 -6.19
CA PHE A 44 -9.24 18.66 -6.14
C PHE A 44 -9.23 20.11 -5.65
N HIS A 45 -10.40 20.75 -5.64
CA HIS A 45 -10.52 22.07 -5.04
C HIS A 45 -10.14 22.01 -3.55
N GLN A 46 -9.07 22.71 -3.17
CA GLN A 46 -8.52 22.79 -1.81
C GLN A 46 -8.03 21.46 -1.19
N THR A 47 -8.03 20.35 -1.93
CA THR A 47 -7.67 19.02 -1.40
C THR A 47 -6.70 18.31 -2.34
N LYS A 48 -5.62 17.76 -1.78
CA LYS A 48 -4.64 16.94 -2.51
C LYS A 48 -4.65 15.53 -1.94
N ILE A 49 -4.76 14.54 -2.82
CA ILE A 49 -4.82 13.12 -2.44
C ILE A 49 -3.76 12.35 -3.21
N SER A 50 -2.91 11.61 -2.52
CA SER A 50 -2.03 10.61 -3.12
C SER A 50 -2.66 9.23 -2.95
N ILE A 51 -2.95 8.55 -4.05
CA ILE A 51 -3.34 7.13 -4.06
C ILE A 51 -2.08 6.33 -4.40
N ILE A 52 -1.68 5.44 -3.49
CA ILE A 52 -0.48 4.61 -3.62
C ILE A 52 -0.90 3.14 -3.66
N PHE A 53 -0.70 2.49 -4.80
CA PHE A 53 -0.83 1.04 -4.90
C PHE A 53 0.51 0.37 -4.55
N ILE A 54 0.47 -0.63 -3.68
CA ILE A 54 1.63 -1.43 -3.27
C ILE A 54 1.46 -2.90 -3.64
N TYR A 55 2.54 -3.50 -4.13
CA TYR A 55 2.74 -4.94 -4.19
C TYR A 55 4.03 -5.26 -3.44
N TYR A 56 3.88 -5.53 -2.15
CA TYR A 56 5.00 -5.82 -1.27
C TYR A 56 5.48 -7.26 -1.53
N PRO A 57 6.78 -7.49 -1.78
CA PRO A 57 7.29 -8.83 -2.02
C PRO A 57 6.95 -9.80 -0.89
N PRO A 58 6.61 -11.06 -1.18
CA PRO A 58 6.48 -12.08 -0.15
C PRO A 58 7.78 -12.25 0.61
N PHE A 59 7.66 -12.61 1.89
CA PHE A 59 8.80 -12.68 2.78
C PHE A 59 9.77 -13.80 2.40
N GLY A 60 11.06 -13.48 2.33
CA GLY A 60 12.14 -14.41 2.04
C GLY A 60 13.49 -13.69 1.93
N SER A 61 14.60 -14.41 2.16
CA SER A 61 15.95 -13.83 2.17
C SER A 61 16.33 -13.13 0.86
N ILE A 62 15.84 -13.64 -0.28
CA ILE A 62 16.07 -13.08 -1.61
C ILE A 62 15.41 -11.69 -1.78
N HIS A 63 14.39 -11.37 -0.98
CA HIS A 63 13.59 -10.15 -1.14
C HIS A 63 13.94 -9.04 -0.12
N GLN A 64 14.86 -9.28 0.81
CA GLN A 64 15.10 -8.33 1.90
C GLN A 64 15.61 -6.96 1.42
N SER A 65 16.47 -6.92 0.38
CA SER A 65 16.97 -5.67 -0.19
C SER A 65 15.87 -4.87 -0.88
N ILE A 66 15.03 -5.52 -1.70
CA ILE A 66 13.93 -4.86 -2.39
C ILE A 66 12.83 -4.40 -1.42
N CYS A 67 12.57 -5.12 -0.33
CA CYS A 67 11.64 -4.67 0.72
C CYS A 67 12.14 -3.39 1.41
N ASN A 68 13.44 -3.30 1.75
CA ASN A 68 14.01 -2.10 2.34
C ASN A 68 13.98 -0.91 1.38
N ASP A 69 14.33 -1.11 0.10
CA ASP A 69 14.23 -0.09 -0.94
C ASP A 69 12.79 0.41 -1.11
N LEU A 70 11.83 -0.52 -1.11
CA LEU A 70 10.40 -0.21 -1.25
C LEU A 70 9.93 0.63 -0.06
N ILE A 71 10.26 0.22 1.17
CA ILE A 71 9.94 1.00 2.37
C ILE A 71 10.56 2.39 2.29
N ALA A 72 11.84 2.51 1.92
CA ALA A 72 12.51 3.81 1.79
C ALA A 72 11.81 4.71 0.75
N LYS A 73 11.43 4.14 -0.41
CA LYS A 73 10.71 4.87 -1.44
C LYS A 73 9.33 5.32 -0.96
N LEU A 74 8.56 4.43 -0.34
CA LEU A 74 7.26 4.74 0.24
C LEU A 74 7.39 5.86 1.26
N LEU A 75 8.32 5.76 2.21
CA LEU A 75 8.55 6.78 3.23
C LEU A 75 8.89 8.15 2.61
N SER A 76 9.69 8.19 1.54
CA SER A 76 9.97 9.45 0.83
C SER A 76 8.70 10.10 0.28
N TRP A 77 7.76 9.32 -0.24
CA TRP A 77 6.46 9.82 -0.71
C TRP A 77 5.57 10.26 0.44
N LEU A 78 5.55 9.53 1.56
CA LEU A 78 4.77 9.89 2.74
C LEU A 78 5.28 11.18 3.40
N ASP A 79 6.60 11.35 3.48
CA ASP A 79 7.20 12.57 4.03
C ASP A 79 6.93 13.79 3.13
N TYR A 80 7.00 13.61 1.81
CA TYR A 80 6.60 14.65 0.85
C TYR A 80 5.11 15.00 0.98
N ALA A 81 4.24 13.99 1.03
CA ALA A 81 2.80 14.16 1.17
C ALA A 81 2.46 14.97 2.44
N ARG A 82 3.07 14.59 3.59
CA ARG A 82 2.91 15.31 4.86
C ARG A 82 3.39 16.76 4.75
N ALA A 83 4.60 16.98 4.21
CA ALA A 83 5.17 18.33 4.09
C ALA A 83 4.34 19.26 3.19
N ASN A 84 3.54 18.69 2.28
CA ASN A 84 2.76 19.45 1.31
C ASN A 84 1.25 19.33 1.51
N ASN A 85 0.78 18.86 2.69
CA ASN A 85 -0.63 18.76 3.04
C ASN A 85 -1.47 17.89 2.08
N TYR A 86 -0.97 16.70 1.76
CA TYR A 86 -1.72 15.69 1.03
C TYR A 86 -2.36 14.72 2.01
N PHE A 87 -3.58 14.31 1.72
CA PHE A 87 -4.08 13.04 2.24
C PHE A 87 -3.48 11.88 1.44
N VAL A 88 -3.26 10.75 2.10
CA VAL A 88 -2.70 9.56 1.47
C VAL A 88 -3.64 8.39 1.66
N ILE A 89 -3.89 7.63 0.60
CA ILE A 89 -4.51 6.32 0.63
C ILE A 89 -3.48 5.32 0.10
N ILE A 90 -3.19 4.28 0.87
CA ILE A 90 -2.30 3.18 0.49
C ILE A 90 -3.15 1.92 0.38
N LEU A 91 -3.06 1.21 -0.73
CA LEU A 91 -3.81 -0.02 -0.94
C LEU A 91 -3.04 -1.04 -1.76
N GLY A 92 -3.41 -2.31 -1.65
CA GLY A 92 -2.86 -3.39 -2.46
C GLY A 92 -2.48 -4.61 -1.62
N ASP A 93 -1.63 -5.45 -2.18
CA ASP A 93 -1.16 -6.69 -1.57
C ASP A 93 0.14 -6.42 -0.80
N PHE A 94 0.07 -6.59 0.51
CA PHE A 94 1.17 -6.39 1.45
C PHE A 94 1.94 -7.68 1.72
N ASN A 95 1.43 -8.86 1.35
CA ASN A 95 2.02 -10.16 1.66
C ASN A 95 2.47 -10.32 3.13
N ILE A 96 1.77 -9.67 4.05
CA ILE A 96 2.07 -9.67 5.49
C ILE A 96 0.74 -9.87 6.23
N ASP A 97 0.72 -10.79 7.20
CA ASP A 97 -0.39 -10.94 8.15
C ASP A 97 0.18 -11.09 9.58
N GLU A 98 0.14 -10.02 10.38
CA GLU A 98 0.69 -10.04 11.75
C GLU A 98 -0.14 -10.87 12.72
N VAL A 99 -1.43 -11.05 12.47
CA VAL A 99 -2.31 -11.83 13.35
C VAL A 99 -2.09 -13.32 13.10
N ALA A 100 -2.10 -13.75 11.82
CA ALA A 100 -1.89 -15.14 11.47
C ALA A 100 -0.44 -15.62 11.73
N HIS A 101 0.53 -14.71 11.73
CA HIS A 101 1.96 -15.05 11.87
C HIS A 101 2.65 -14.36 13.05
N SER A 102 1.95 -14.15 14.17
CA SER A 102 2.47 -13.45 15.36
C SER A 102 3.81 -13.96 15.91
N ASN A 103 4.16 -15.22 15.61
CA ASN A 103 5.43 -15.85 16.00
C ASN A 103 6.64 -15.38 15.17
N TYR A 104 6.42 -14.67 14.06
CA TYR A 104 7.50 -14.17 13.21
C TYR A 104 8.22 -12.98 13.85
N SER A 105 9.46 -12.73 13.41
CA SER A 105 10.25 -11.60 13.88
C SER A 105 9.53 -10.28 13.65
N SER A 106 9.64 -9.34 14.60
CA SER A 106 9.15 -7.96 14.47
C SER A 106 9.54 -7.29 13.14
N ASN A 107 10.73 -7.61 12.62
CA ASN A 107 11.21 -7.07 11.35
C ASN A 107 10.36 -7.50 10.13
N HIS A 108 9.66 -8.63 10.23
CA HIS A 108 8.70 -9.08 9.22
C HIS A 108 7.54 -8.08 9.06
N PHE A 109 7.09 -7.51 10.18
CA PHE A 109 5.96 -6.58 10.25
C PHE A 109 6.36 -5.11 10.14
N LYS A 110 7.61 -4.83 9.73
CA LYS A 110 8.18 -3.47 9.71
C LYS A 110 7.30 -2.47 8.95
N LEU A 111 6.74 -2.88 7.79
CA LEU A 111 5.87 -2.00 7.01
C LEU A 111 4.58 -1.63 7.77
N LEU A 112 3.84 -2.62 8.29
CA LEU A 112 2.61 -2.36 9.04
C LEU A 112 2.87 -1.50 10.27
N ARG A 113 3.93 -1.81 11.03
CA ARG A 113 4.33 -1.03 12.21
C ARG A 113 4.73 0.41 11.86
N LEU A 114 5.37 0.64 10.72
CA LEU A 114 5.68 1.99 10.23
C LEU A 114 4.41 2.78 9.88
N LEU A 115 3.40 2.14 9.30
CA LEU A 115 2.12 2.80 9.03
C LEU A 115 1.36 3.11 10.32
N SER A 116 1.27 2.15 11.25
CA SER A 116 0.63 2.34 12.56
C SER A 116 1.31 3.44 13.38
N SER A 117 2.65 3.48 13.42
CA SER A 117 3.41 4.54 14.12
C SER A 117 3.25 5.94 13.52
N ARG A 118 2.79 6.03 12.27
CA ARG A 118 2.41 7.29 11.60
C ARG A 118 0.90 7.55 11.68
N TYR A 119 0.19 6.80 12.52
CA TYR A 119 -1.25 6.91 12.77
C TYR A 119 -2.11 6.69 11.52
N PHE A 120 -1.61 5.94 10.54
CA PHE A 120 -2.48 5.53 9.43
C PHE A 120 -3.58 4.61 9.98
N THR A 121 -4.78 4.78 9.45
CA THR A 121 -5.96 3.98 9.82
C THR A 121 -6.11 2.83 8.84
N ASP A 122 -6.13 1.60 9.33
CA ASP A 122 -6.46 0.39 8.56
C ASP A 122 -7.99 0.25 8.47
N HIS A 123 -8.53 0.44 7.27
CA HIS A 123 -9.98 0.45 7.03
C HIS A 123 -10.60 -0.94 7.05
N GLN A 124 -9.80 -1.99 6.97
CA GLN A 124 -10.30 -3.36 7.00
C GLN A 124 -10.26 -3.95 8.41
N ALA A 125 -9.45 -3.41 9.33
CA ALA A 125 -9.30 -3.93 10.69
C ALA A 125 -10.61 -3.96 11.51
N HIS A 126 -11.61 -3.16 11.13
CA HIS A 126 -12.88 -3.00 11.83
C HIS A 126 -14.09 -3.48 11.01
N SER A 127 -13.89 -4.27 9.96
CA SER A 127 -14.98 -4.67 9.07
C SER A 127 -15.99 -5.63 9.70
N SER A 128 -15.66 -6.30 10.81
CA SER A 128 -16.56 -7.24 11.51
C SER A 128 -16.34 -7.24 13.02
N THR A 129 -17.29 -7.84 13.76
CA THR A 129 -17.20 -8.09 15.21
C THR A 129 -16.12 -9.10 15.59
N ASP A 130 -15.74 -9.99 14.67
CA ASP A 130 -14.82 -11.11 14.91
C ASP A 130 -13.39 -10.83 14.38
N GLY A 131 -13.14 -9.60 13.93
CA GLY A 131 -11.89 -9.19 13.30
C GLY A 131 -11.99 -9.10 11.77
N PRO A 132 -10.91 -8.71 11.09
CA PRO A 132 -10.94 -8.50 9.65
C PRO A 132 -11.01 -9.83 8.88
N ASP A 133 -11.80 -9.87 7.81
CA ASP A 133 -11.91 -11.05 6.94
C ASP A 133 -10.60 -11.34 6.21
N PRO A 134 -10.27 -12.61 5.96
CA PRO A 134 -9.11 -12.96 5.14
C PRO A 134 -9.33 -12.59 3.67
N THR A 135 -8.26 -12.21 2.99
CA THR A 135 -8.27 -11.83 1.57
C THR A 135 -7.59 -12.86 0.68
N PHE A 136 -6.86 -13.81 1.28
CA PHE A 136 -6.18 -14.89 0.61
C PHE A 136 -6.51 -16.24 1.27
N TYR A 137 -6.80 -17.26 0.44
CA TYR A 137 -7.13 -18.61 0.87
C TYR A 137 -6.17 -19.61 0.21
N HIS A 138 -5.74 -20.60 0.99
CA HIS A 138 -4.85 -21.67 0.55
C HIS A 138 -5.27 -22.99 1.23
N ASP A 139 -4.74 -24.12 0.77
CA ASP A 139 -5.22 -25.46 1.14
C ASP A 139 -5.37 -25.71 2.65
N ASN A 140 -4.55 -25.04 3.48
CA ASN A 140 -4.49 -25.25 4.92
C ASN A 140 -4.86 -24.02 5.76
N GLY A 141 -5.46 -22.98 5.16
CA GLY A 141 -5.82 -21.80 5.91
C GLY A 141 -6.10 -20.57 5.06
N SER A 142 -6.10 -19.44 5.74
CA SER A 142 -6.40 -18.15 5.15
C SER A 142 -5.57 -17.06 5.81
N SER A 143 -5.30 -15.99 5.08
CA SER A 143 -4.54 -14.84 5.56
C SER A 143 -5.16 -13.55 5.02
N ARG A 144 -5.01 -12.46 5.76
CA ARG A 144 -5.33 -11.12 5.28
C ARG A 144 -4.06 -10.47 4.75
N LEU A 145 -3.90 -10.49 3.43
CA LEU A 145 -2.71 -9.96 2.76
C LEU A 145 -2.97 -8.62 2.08
N ASP A 146 -4.24 -8.30 1.79
CA ASP A 146 -4.64 -7.06 1.12
C ASP A 146 -5.14 -6.04 2.14
N TYR A 147 -4.65 -4.81 2.03
CA TYR A 147 -4.97 -3.77 2.99
C TYR A 147 -5.38 -2.47 2.30
N ILE A 148 -6.15 -1.66 3.03
CA ILE A 148 -6.45 -0.27 2.65
C ILE A 148 -6.18 0.59 3.88
N TRP A 149 -5.19 1.49 3.77
CA TRP A 149 -4.79 2.41 4.83
C TRP A 149 -4.99 3.85 4.38
N SER A 150 -5.41 4.74 5.28
CA SER A 150 -5.40 6.19 5.02
C SER A 150 -4.60 6.97 6.05
N SER A 151 -4.05 8.09 5.63
CA SER A 151 -3.39 9.06 6.51
C SER A 151 -4.36 9.63 7.56
N PRO A 152 -3.85 10.12 8.71
CA PRO A 152 -4.65 10.82 9.71
C PRO A 152 -5.48 11.96 9.12
N GLY A 153 -6.70 12.12 9.62
CA GLY A 153 -7.61 13.19 9.19
C GLY A 153 -8.22 13.02 7.81
N PHE A 154 -7.93 11.93 7.09
CA PHE A 154 -8.64 11.59 5.87
C PHE A 154 -10.11 11.31 6.20
N PRO A 155 -11.08 11.93 5.50
CA PRO A 155 -12.49 11.70 5.72
C PRO A 155 -12.88 10.33 5.14
N ALA A 156 -12.69 9.28 5.93
CA ALA A 156 -13.29 7.98 5.67
C ALA A 156 -14.69 7.93 6.33
N PRO A 157 -15.66 7.26 5.68
CA PRO A 157 -17.00 7.08 6.24
C PRO A 157 -17.02 6.27 7.53
#